data_AF-A0AA35YFM9-F1
#
_entry.id   AF-A0AA35YFM9-F1
#
_cell.length_a   1.000
_cell.length_b   1.000
_cell.length_c   1.000
_cell.angle_alpha   90.00
_cell.angle_beta   90.00
_cell.angle_gamma   90.00
#
_symmetry.space_group_name_H-M   'P 1'
#
loop_
_entity.id
_entity.type
_entity.pdbx_description
1 polymer ?
#
loop_
_entity_poly.entity_id
_entity_poly.type
_entity_poly.pdbx_seq_one_letter_code
_entity_poly.pdbx_strand_id
1 'polypeptide(L)'
;MDSVLMYWDDMLMMVGPYGDLVRYLYDEPIILIPECDGARILSNLNMEFLQWIPASTESIFKIGSTESKALLYDALDHFDRRNTKADENLRLIKTSLPEAVKVFRCCKT
;
A
#
# COMPACT_ATOMS: atom_id res chain seq x y z
N MET A 1 -11.89 -0.47 2.37
CA MET A 1 -12.79 -0.74 1.23
C MET A 1 -13.16 -2.20 1.33
N ASP A 2 -14.44 -2.51 1.13
CA ASP A 2 -14.94 -3.88 1.24
C ASP A 2 -14.88 -4.53 -0.15
N SER A 3 -14.19 -5.66 -0.27
CA SER A 3 -14.07 -6.41 -1.53
C SER A 3 -14.30 -7.89 -1.29
N VAL A 4 -14.78 -8.60 -2.30
CA VAL A 4 -14.95 -10.05 -2.25
C VAL A 4 -13.98 -10.71 -3.22
N LEU A 5 -13.33 -11.78 -2.76
CA LEU A 5 -12.53 -12.67 -3.61
C LEU A 5 -13.35 -13.89 -4.00
N MET A 6 -13.31 -14.25 -5.28
CA MET A 6 -13.96 -15.42 -5.85
C MET A 6 -12.94 -16.18 -6.68
N TYR A 7 -12.89 -17.49 -6.52
CA TYR A 7 -11.98 -18.36 -7.25
C TYR A 7 -12.76 -19.51 -7.88
N TRP A 8 -12.54 -19.73 -9.18
CA TRP A 8 -13.04 -20.88 -9.93
C TRP A 8 -12.04 -21.22 -11.03
N ASP A 9 -11.91 -22.51 -11.34
CA ASP A 9 -10.98 -23.04 -12.34
C ASP A 9 -9.54 -22.50 -12.16
N ASP A 10 -9.10 -21.61 -13.04
CA ASP A 10 -7.78 -20.96 -13.07
C ASP A 10 -7.86 -19.45 -12.76
N MET A 11 -9.06 -18.92 -12.45
CA MET A 11 -9.31 -17.49 -12.32
C MET A 11 -9.64 -17.09 -10.88
N LEU A 12 -8.77 -16.27 -10.30
CA LEU A 12 -9.06 -15.53 -9.07
C LEU A 12 -9.54 -14.12 -9.45
N MET A 13 -10.70 -13.73 -8.95
CA MET A 13 -11.31 -12.44 -9.19
C MET A 13 -11.54 -11.70 -7.87
N MET A 14 -11.07 -10.46 -7.81
CA MET A 14 -11.41 -9.50 -6.77
C MET A 14 -12.48 -8.56 -7.30
N VAL A 15 -13.58 -8.41 -6.57
CA VAL A 15 -14.68 -7.49 -6.91
C VAL A 15 -14.82 -6.45 -5.81
N GLY A 16 -14.64 -5.19 -6.18
CA GLY A 16 -14.86 -4.04 -5.31
C GLY A 16 -16.34 -3.69 -5.18
N PRO A 17 -16.69 -2.82 -4.21
CA PRO A 17 -18.08 -2.52 -3.86
C PRO A 17 -18.79 -1.68 -4.93
N TYR A 18 -18.02 -1.03 -5.82
CA TYR A 18 -18.52 -0.18 -6.90
C TYR A 18 -18.43 -0.85 -8.28
N GLY A 19 -18.19 -2.17 -8.34
CA GLY A 19 -18.10 -2.92 -9.58
C GLY A 19 -16.71 -2.91 -10.24
N ASP A 20 -15.71 -2.29 -9.61
CA ASP A 20 -14.31 -2.45 -10.00
C ASP A 20 -13.90 -3.92 -9.87
N LEU A 21 -13.18 -4.43 -10.86
CA LEU A 21 -12.75 -5.83 -10.86
C LEU A 21 -11.26 -5.93 -11.18
N VAL A 22 -10.58 -6.85 -10.48
CA VAL A 22 -9.20 -7.24 -10.77
C VAL A 22 -9.16 -8.76 -10.95
N ARG A 23 -8.46 -9.24 -11.98
CA ARG A 23 -8.34 -10.67 -12.30
C ARG A 23 -6.89 -11.12 -12.20
N TYR A 24 -6.70 -12.29 -11.63
CA TYR A 24 -5.42 -13.00 -11.54
C TYR A 24 -5.64 -14.40 -12.12
N LEU A 25 -4.74 -14.81 -13.02
CA LEU A 25 -4.77 -16.14 -13.63
C LEU A 25 -3.67 -16.99 -13.00
N TYR A 26 -4.00 -18.23 -12.66
CA TYR A 26 -3.10 -19.19 -12.02
C TYR A 26 -3.01 -20.46 -12.85
N ASP A 27 -1.78 -20.88 -13.17
CA ASP A 27 -1.52 -22.10 -13.95
C ASP A 27 -1.70 -23.40 -13.14
N GLU A 28 -1.85 -23.28 -11.81
CA GLU A 28 -2.04 -24.41 -10.90
C GLU A 28 -3.15 -24.11 -9.87
N PRO A 29 -3.78 -25.15 -9.28
CA PRO A 29 -4.82 -24.96 -8.28
C PRO A 29 -4.31 -24.19 -7.07
N ILE A 30 -5.10 -23.23 -6.59
CA ILE A 30 -4.77 -22.41 -5.42
C ILE A 30 -5.75 -22.61 -4.28
N ILE A 31 -5.28 -22.32 -3.06
CA ILE A 31 -6.08 -22.26 -1.84
C ILE A 31 -6.03 -20.82 -1.31
N LEU A 32 -7.20 -20.27 -0.99
CA LEU A 32 -7.32 -18.96 -0.36
C LEU A 32 -7.50 -19.11 1.15
N ILE A 33 -6.67 -18.41 1.92
CA ILE A 33 -6.79 -18.32 3.38
C ILE A 33 -7.08 -16.86 3.74
N PRO A 34 -8.26 -16.54 4.30
CA PRO A 34 -8.57 -15.18 4.73
C PRO A 34 -7.73 -14.78 5.95
N GLU A 35 -7.22 -13.56 5.94
CA GLU A 35 -6.50 -12.93 7.05
C GLU A 35 -7.13 -11.58 7.40
N CYS A 36 -6.66 -10.93 8.46
CA CYS A 36 -7.22 -9.64 8.93
C CYS A 36 -7.08 -8.51 7.90
N ASP A 37 -5.98 -8.50 7.14
CA ASP A 37 -5.63 -7.39 6.24
C ASP A 37 -5.62 -7.81 4.76
N GLY A 38 -6.08 -9.02 4.44
CA GLY A 38 -6.04 -9.54 3.07
C GLY A 38 -6.32 -11.04 2.99
N ALA A 39 -5.81 -11.68 1.95
CA ALA A 39 -5.89 -13.12 1.76
C ALA A 39 -4.55 -13.69 1.32
N ARG A 40 -4.16 -14.80 1.93
CA ARG A 40 -3.02 -15.58 1.49
C ARG A 40 -3.45 -16.55 0.40
N ILE A 41 -2.65 -16.60 -0.65
CA ILE A 41 -2.85 -17.47 -1.81
C ILE A 41 -1.74 -18.50 -1.76
N LEU A 42 -2.12 -19.76 -1.57
CA LEU A 42 -1.21 -20.88 -1.56
C LEU A 42 -1.37 -21.67 -2.84
N SER A 43 -0.25 -21.88 -3.50
CA SER A 43 -0.10 -22.78 -4.64
C SER A 43 0.87 -23.89 -4.22
N ASN A 44 1.21 -24.81 -5.13
CA ASN A 44 2.15 -25.88 -4.81
C ASN A 44 3.60 -25.37 -4.83
N LEU A 45 3.86 -24.27 -5.55
CA LEU A 45 5.20 -23.69 -5.72
C LEU A 45 5.43 -22.46 -4.85
N ASN A 46 4.40 -21.64 -4.68
CA ASN A 46 4.50 -20.30 -4.10
C ASN A 46 3.46 -20.03 -3.02
N MET A 47 3.81 -19.10 -2.14
CA MET A 47 2.91 -18.45 -1.19
C MET A 47 2.91 -16.95 -1.47
N GLU A 48 1.73 -16.41 -1.79
CA GLU A 48 1.52 -15.01 -2.08
C GLU A 48 0.55 -14.38 -1.07
N PHE A 49 0.63 -13.08 -0.88
CA PHE A 49 -0.29 -12.33 -0.03
C PHE A 49 -0.95 -11.21 -0.83
N LEU A 50 -2.26 -11.31 -0.98
CA LEU A 50 -3.07 -10.33 -1.68
C LEU A 50 -3.74 -9.40 -0.66
N GLN A 51 -3.42 -8.11 -0.74
CA GLN A 51 -4.00 -7.07 0.10
C GLN A 51 -4.27 -5.81 -0.71
N TRP A 52 -5.21 -5.00 -0.22
CA TRP A 52 -5.35 -3.63 -0.68
C TRP A 52 -4.16 -2.80 -0.19
N ILE A 53 -3.80 -1.77 -0.95
CA ILE A 53 -2.82 -0.80 -0.50
C ILE A 53 -3.37 -0.14 0.79
N PRO A 54 -2.68 -0.24 1.93
CA PRO A 54 -3.13 0.40 3.15
C PRO A 54 -3.26 1.91 2.95
N ALA A 55 -4.27 2.53 3.56
CA ALA A 55 -4.51 3.97 3.41
C ALA A 55 -3.31 4.83 3.84
N SER A 56 -2.55 4.36 4.84
CA SER A 56 -1.28 4.97 5.25
C SER A 56 -0.27 5.01 4.10
N THR A 57 -0.10 3.91 3.38
CA THR A 57 0.79 3.80 2.21
C THR A 57 0.26 4.64 1.04
N GLU A 58 -1.02 4.54 0.70
CA GLU A 58 -1.62 5.32 -0.40
C GLU A 58 -1.35 6.81 -0.17
N SER A 59 -1.65 7.32 1.02
CA SER A 59 -1.51 8.74 1.32
C SER A 59 -0.08 9.31 1.27
N ILE A 60 0.94 8.45 1.33
CA ILE A 60 2.35 8.84 1.10
C ILE A 60 2.66 8.82 -0.41
N PHE A 61 2.27 7.74 -1.11
CA PHE A 61 2.72 7.47 -2.48
C PHE A 61 1.73 7.89 -3.58
N LYS A 62 0.56 8.41 -3.20
CA LYS A 62 -0.43 8.93 -4.14
C LYS A 62 0.18 10.07 -4.93
N ILE A 63 0.02 10.00 -6.25
CA ILE A 63 0.54 10.99 -7.18
C ILE A 63 -0.03 12.37 -6.81
N GLY A 64 0.86 13.33 -6.58
CA GLY A 64 0.48 14.68 -6.18
C GLY A 64 0.00 14.82 -4.74
N SER A 65 0.30 13.85 -3.86
CA SER A 65 -0.01 13.97 -2.43
C SER A 65 0.76 15.15 -1.82
N THR A 66 0.02 16.07 -1.21
CA THR A 66 0.58 17.18 -0.42
C THR A 66 0.39 16.94 1.08
N GLU A 67 0.07 15.71 1.49
CA GLU A 67 -0.08 15.37 2.90
C GLU A 67 1.27 15.41 3.63
N SER A 68 1.26 15.75 4.92
CA SER A 68 2.52 15.97 5.67
C SER A 68 3.45 14.75 5.70
N LYS A 69 2.91 13.54 5.61
CA LYS A 69 3.66 12.27 5.51
C LYS A 69 4.28 12.02 4.13
N ALA A 70 3.65 12.50 3.05
CA ALA A 70 4.23 12.48 1.71
C ALA A 70 5.39 13.47 1.63
N LEU A 71 5.17 14.70 2.12
CA LEU A 71 6.23 15.71 2.21
C LEU A 71 7.40 15.28 3.11
N LEU A 72 7.13 14.52 4.19
CA LEU A 72 8.16 13.91 5.02
C LEU A 72 8.98 12.87 4.25
N TYR A 73 8.33 12.04 3.42
CA TYR A 73 9.01 11.09 2.54
C TYR A 73 9.87 11.81 1.50
N ASP A 74 9.36 12.87 0.86
CA ASP A 74 10.12 13.68 -0.09
C ASP A 74 11.32 14.37 0.58
N ALA A 75 11.14 14.87 1.81
CA ALA A 75 12.23 15.43 2.60
C ALA A 75 13.32 14.38 2.87
N LEU A 76 12.93 13.14 3.18
CA LEU A 76 13.86 12.03 3.40
C LEU A 76 14.63 11.69 2.10
N ASP A 77 13.95 11.56 0.96
CA ASP A 77 14.62 11.30 -0.33
C ASP A 77 15.60 12.43 -0.70
N HIS A 78 15.21 13.69 -0.50
CA HIS A 78 16.11 14.83 -0.70
C HIS A 78 17.28 14.84 0.28
N PHE A 79 17.06 14.44 1.54
CA PHE A 79 18.12 14.33 2.54
C PHE A 79 19.16 13.27 2.14
N ASP A 80 18.71 12.09 1.70
CA ASP A 80 19.58 11.00 1.26
C ASP A 80 20.44 11.41 0.05
N ARG A 81 19.90 12.27 -0.82
CA ARG A 81 20.60 12.87 -1.97
C ARG A 81 21.45 14.10 -1.61
N ARG A 82 21.57 14.45 -0.33
CA ARG A 82 22.26 15.65 0.18
C ARG A 82 21.76 16.95 -0.47
N ASN A 83 20.47 17.01 -0.75
CA ASN A 83 19.81 18.16 -1.37
C ASN A 83 19.23 19.10 -0.30
N THR A 84 19.46 20.40 -0.44
CA THR A 84 18.99 21.44 0.50
C THR A 84 17.47 21.53 0.59
N LYS A 85 16.75 21.06 -0.44
CA LYS A 85 15.27 20.99 -0.45
C LYS A 85 14.68 20.16 0.70
N ALA A 86 15.48 19.28 1.32
CA ALA A 86 15.06 18.53 2.49
C ALA A 86 14.63 19.44 3.65
N ASP A 87 15.38 20.52 3.91
CA ASP A 87 15.06 21.49 4.97
C ASP A 87 13.81 22.30 4.63
N GLU A 88 13.63 22.68 3.37
CA GLU A 88 12.43 23.37 2.89
C GLU A 88 11.16 22.53 3.16
N ASN A 89 11.19 21.25 2.76
CA ASN A 89 10.08 20.33 2.98
C ASN A 89 9.79 20.11 4.47
N LEU A 90 10.82 19.96 5.31
CA LEU A 90 10.65 19.80 6.75
C LEU A 90 10.04 21.04 7.42
N ARG A 91 10.41 22.25 6.97
CA ARG A 91 9.82 23.49 7.50
C ARG A 91 8.33 23.59 7.19
N LEU A 92 7.88 23.12 6.02
CA LEU A 92 6.46 23.12 5.64
C LEU A 92 5.59 22.26 6.57
N ILE A 93 6.15 21.19 7.12
CA ILE A 93 5.40 20.22 7.95
C ILE A 93 5.74 20.28 9.44
N LYS A 94 6.46 21.32 9.89
CA LYS A 94 7.02 21.39 11.24
C LYS A 94 5.96 21.18 12.34
N THR A 95 4.75 21.69 12.16
CA THR A 95 3.66 21.60 13.15
C THR A 95 2.95 20.25 13.16
N SER A 96 2.97 19.50 12.05
CA SER A 96 2.33 18.19 11.89
C SER A 96 3.32 17.04 11.82
N LEU A 97 4.61 17.32 12.11
CA LEU A 97 5.69 16.35 12.04
C LEU A 97 5.50 15.14 12.97
N PRO A 98 5.05 15.28 14.23
CA PRO A 98 4.83 14.13 15.12
C PRO A 98 3.81 13.12 14.53
N GLU A 99 2.71 13.64 13.99
CA GLU A 99 1.65 12.86 13.35
C GLU A 99 2.15 12.22 12.05
N ALA A 100 2.89 12.97 11.23
CA ALA A 100 3.50 12.45 10.01
C ALA A 100 4.45 11.28 10.31
N VAL A 101 5.29 11.39 11.34
CA VAL A 101 6.20 10.32 11.77
C VAL A 101 5.43 9.08 12.25
N LYS A 102 4.32 9.25 12.98
CA LYS A 102 3.49 8.13 13.45
C LYS A 102 2.97 7.30 12.28
N VAL A 103 2.43 7.95 11.24
CA VAL A 103 1.91 7.25 10.06
C VAL A 103 3.04 6.69 9.21
N PHE A 104 4.14 7.43 9.05
CA PHE A 104 5.31 6.99 8.29
C PHE A 104 5.90 5.67 8.79
N ARG A 105 5.93 5.47 10.11
CA ARG A 105 6.38 4.20 10.71
C ARG A 105 5.51 3.01 10.31
N CYS A 106 4.22 3.23 10.06
CA CYS A 106 3.29 2.19 9.66
C CYS A 106 3.53 1.67 8.23
N CYS A 107 4.23 2.44 7.39
CA CYS A 107 4.50 2.08 6.00
C CYS A 107 5.87 1.43 5.79
N LYS A 108 6.71 1.36 6.83
CA LYS A 108 8.06 0.80 6.77
C LYS A 108 8.16 -0.65 7.30
N THR A 109 7.05 -1.18 7.77
CA THR A 109 6.82 -2.59 8.15
C THR A 109 6.00 -3.27 7.08
#